data_AF-A0A971LXS3-F1
#
_entry.id   AF-A0A971LXS3-F1
#
_cell.length_a   1.000
_cell.length_b   1.000
_cell.length_c   1.000
_cell.angle_alpha   90.00
_cell.angle_beta   90.00
_cell.angle_gamma   90.00
#
_symmetry.space_group_name_H-M   'P 1'
#
loop_
_entity.id
_entity.type
_entity.pdbx_description
1 polymer ?
#
loop_
_entity_poly.entity_id
_entity_poly.type
_entity_poly.pdbx_seq_one_letter_code
_entity_poly.pdbx_strand_id
1 'polypeptide(L)' 'MDHSQVTPNPRKNKHLSFKERVKIELLAGEGKTAYAIAKLLNRPINTITNEL' A
#
# COMPACT_ATOMS: atom_id res chain seq x y z
N MET A 1 23.07 17.92 20.66
CA MET A 1 21.65 17.59 20.91
C MET A 1 21.33 16.40 20.05
N ASP A 2 20.97 15.32 20.72
CA ASP A 2 20.92 13.94 20.25
C ASP A 2 19.99 13.72 19.04
N HIS A 3 20.39 12.76 18.22
CA HIS A 3 19.90 12.54 16.87
C HIS A 3 18.43 12.11 16.86
N SER A 4 17.68 12.55 15.84
CA SER A 4 16.32 12.10 15.54
C SER A 4 16.18 10.59 15.79
N GLN A 5 15.37 10.23 16.79
CA GLN A 5 14.85 8.89 16.99
C GLN A 5 13.93 8.56 15.81
N VAL A 6 14.52 8.25 14.65
CA VAL A 6 13.84 7.54 13.58
C VAL A 6 13.64 6.13 14.12
N THR A 7 12.59 5.94 14.90
CA THR A 7 12.05 4.61 15.12
C THR A 7 11.60 4.15 13.73
N PRO A 8 12.29 3.18 13.09
CA PRO A 8 11.85 2.70 11.79
C PRO A 8 10.64 1.85 12.13
N ASN A 9 9.45 2.46 12.19
CA ASN A 9 8.23 1.70 12.41
C ASN A 9 8.08 0.78 11.18
N PRO A 10 8.40 -0.52 11.27
CA PRO A 10 8.62 -1.36 10.09
C PRO A 10 7.33 -1.54 9.29
N ARG A 11 6.19 -1.26 9.93
CA ARG A 11 4.85 -1.39 9.37
C ARG A 11 4.46 -0.23 8.45
N LYS A 12 5.06 0.96 8.60
CA LYS A 12 4.62 2.16 7.86
C LYS A 12 5.25 2.30 6.46
N ASN A 13 6.46 1.77 6.25
CA ASN A 13 7.24 2.02 5.03
C ASN A 13 7.53 0.75 4.21
N LYS A 14 6.69 -0.29 4.31
CA LYS A 14 6.85 -1.45 3.44
C LYS A 14 6.19 -1.15 2.09
N HIS A 15 7.01 -0.78 1.10
CA HIS A 15 6.58 -0.62 -0.29
C HIS A 15 5.75 -1.81 -0.76
N LEU A 16 4.83 -1.56 -1.69
CA LEU A 16 4.12 -2.62 -2.39
C LEU A 16 5.15 -3.48 -3.12
N SER A 17 5.08 -4.78 -2.89
CA SER A 17 5.84 -5.74 -3.69
C SER A 17 5.31 -5.77 -5.12
N PHE A 18 6.15 -6.20 -6.06
CA PHE A 18 5.74 -6.35 -7.46
C PHE A 18 4.44 -7.17 -7.62
N LYS A 19 4.28 -8.24 -6.84
CA LYS A 19 3.06 -9.06 -6.84
C LYS A 19 1.83 -8.29 -6.38
N GLU A 20 1.98 -7.44 -5.37
CA GLU A 20 0.88 -6.60 -4.89
C GLU A 20 0.51 -5.54 -5.94
N ARG A 21 1.49 -4.92 -6.60
CA ARG A 21 1.25 -3.93 -7.68
C ARG A 21 0.47 -4.52 -8.85
N VAL A 22 0.93 -5.66 -9.39
CA VAL A 22 0.22 -6.37 -10.46
C VAL A 22 -1.21 -6.74 -10.04
N LYS A 23 -1.40 -7.12 -8.77
CA LYS A 23 -2.73 -7.46 -8.25
C LYS A 23 -3.62 -6.22 -8.11
N ILE A 24 -3.07 -5.05 -7.76
CA ILE A 24 -3.80 -3.78 -7.70
C ILE A 24 -4.27 -3.38 -9.10
N GLU A 25 -3.37 -3.39 -10.09
CA GLU A 25 -3.69 -3.07 -11.49
C GLU A 25 -4.79 -3.98 -12.05
N LEU A 26 -4.69 -5.29 -11.82
CA LEU A 26 -5.69 -6.26 -12.27
C LEU A 26 -7.07 -5.99 -11.65
N LEU A 27 -7.12 -5.78 -10.33
CA LEU A 27 -8.38 -5.55 -9.63
C LEU A 27 -9.00 -4.20 -9.99
N ALA A 28 -8.18 -3.20 -10.31
CA ALA A 28 -8.66 -1.91 -10.82
C ALA A 28 -9.21 -2.02 -12.24
N GLY A 29 -8.58 -2.81 -13.11
CA GLY A 29 -9.12 -3.14 -14.44
C GLY A 29 -10.46 -3.87 -14.38
N GLU A 30 -10.72 -4.64 -13.32
CA GLU A 30 -12.02 -5.27 -13.04
C GLU A 30 -13.07 -4.29 -12.47
N GLY A 31 -12.71 -3.01 -12.26
CA GLY A 31 -13.60 -1.99 -11.71
C GLY A 31 -13.76 -2.01 -10.19
N LYS A 32 -12.88 -2.71 -9.45
CA LYS A 32 -12.91 -2.67 -7.99
C LYS A 32 -12.45 -1.31 -7.47
N THR A 33 -13.10 -0.83 -6.43
CA THR A 33 -12.71 0.44 -5.78
C THR A 33 -11.40 0.28 -5.00
N ALA A 34 -10.65 1.39 -4.87
CA ALA A 34 -9.43 1.42 -4.07
C ALA A 34 -9.65 0.92 -2.63
N TYR A 35 -10.82 1.19 -2.05
CA TYR A 35 -11.21 0.69 -0.73
C TYR A 35 -11.35 -0.84 -0.69
N ALA A 36 -12.01 -1.44 -1.69
CA ALA A 36 -12.16 -2.89 -1.77
C ALA A 36 -10.80 -3.58 -1.95
N ILE A 37 -9.93 -3.00 -2.78
CA ILE A 37 -8.56 -3.49 -3.00
C ILE A 37 -7.71 -3.38 -1.73
N ALA A 38 -7.81 -2.25 -1.01
CA ALA A 38 -7.13 -2.04 0.26
C ALA A 38 -7.53 -3.09 1.32
N LYS A 39 -8.82 -3.43 1.40
CA LYS A 39 -9.31 -4.49 2.29
C LYS A 39 -8.81 -5.87 1.88
N LEU A 40 -8.79 -6.18 0.59
CA LEU A 40 -8.30 -7.47 0.07
C LEU A 40 -6.80 -7.68 0.29
N LEU A 41 -5.99 -6.62 0.17
CA LEU A 41 -4.54 -6.67 0.34
C LEU A 41 -4.09 -6.36 1.77
N ASN A 42 -5.03 -6.04 2.66
CA ASN A 42 -4.77 -5.54 4.02
C ASN A 42 -3.73 -4.40 4.04
N ARG A 43 -3.86 -3.49 3.08
CA ARG A 43 -3.00 -2.32 2.91
C ARG A 43 -3.78 -1.04 3.20
N PRO A 44 -3.10 0.05 3.63
CA PRO A 44 -3.75 1.35 3.76
C PRO A 44 -4.33 1.80 2.42
N ILE A 45 -5.52 2.41 2.45
CA ILE A 45 -6.17 2.92 1.23
C ILE A 45 -5.27 3.92 0.49
N ASN A 46 -4.58 4.81 1.22
CA ASN A 46 -3.64 5.77 0.64
C ASN A 46 -2.53 5.09 -0.16
N THR A 47 -2.07 3.91 0.25
CA THR A 47 -1.04 3.16 -0.48
C THR A 47 -1.58 2.63 -1.81
N ILE A 48 -2.84 2.20 -1.84
CA ILE A 48 -3.49 1.74 -3.06
C ILE A 48 -3.80 2.93 -3.97
N THR A 49 -4.32 4.02 -3.43
CA THR A 49 -4.61 5.26 -4.17
C THR A 49 -3.37 5.93 -4.75
N ASN A 50 -2.20 5.77 -4.12
CA ASN A 50 -0.94 6.26 -4.68
C ASN A 50 -0.37 5.35 -5.79
N GLU A 51 -0.87 4.13 -5.94
CA GLU A 51 -0.43 3.17 -6.97
C GLU A 51 -1.38 3.15 -8.18
N LEU A 52 -2.68 3.34 -7.95
CA LEU A 52 -3.71 3.51 -8.99
C LEU A 52 -3.61 4.87 -9.68
#